data_AF-A0A8T5T2J0-F1
#
_entry.id   AF-A0A8T5T2J0-F1
#
_cell.length_a   1.000
_cell.length_b   1.000
_cell.length_c   1.000
_cell.angle_alpha   90.00
_cell.angle_beta   90.00
_cell.angle_gamma   90.00
#
_symmetry.space_group_name_H-M   'P 1'
#
loop_
_entity.id
_entity.type
_entity.pdbx_description
1 polymer ?
#
loop_
_entity_poly.entity_id
_entity_poly.type
_entity_poly.pdbx_seq_one_letter_code
_entity_poly.pdbx_strand_id
1 'polypeptide(L)'
;IQRLDFGLRKPKKKILGSEFAGEIESVGKDVKLFKKGDEVFGYTGPSGGANAEFLSLPEDGRVASKPSNMTYEEASTVPFGAMTALNLLKKVNIQSGQKILINGASGGIGSFAIQLAKNSGAEVTGVCGTPRLEYVKSLGADKVIDYTKEDFTKSGETYDVIFDILGKSSFRRGKKSLKKNGRYLYASFKTRKLLQMLRTSMFGNKKVICAISMDKTEDLIAIKELVEAGKIRTIIDKSYPMEQAAEAHSYFEKGLKKGSVVITLDHL
;
A
#
# COMPACT_ATOMS: atom_id res chain seq x y z
N ILE A 1 0.62 4.43 19.91
CA ILE A 1 -0.55 4.12 19.05
C ILE A 1 -0.65 2.60 18.93
N GLN A 2 0.30 1.89 18.31
CA GLN A 2 0.27 0.41 18.20
C GLN A 2 0.04 -0.37 19.53
N ARG A 3 0.69 -0.05 20.66
CA ARG A 3 0.44 -0.80 21.93
C ARG A 3 -0.97 -0.62 22.54
N LEU A 4 -1.67 0.47 22.23
CA LEU A 4 -3.04 0.69 22.73
C LEU A 4 -4.06 -0.18 21.96
N ASP A 5 -3.85 -0.31 20.65
CA ASP A 5 -4.72 -1.08 19.74
C ASP A 5 -4.50 -2.59 19.86
N PHE A 6 -3.28 -3.01 20.21
CA PHE A 6 -2.91 -4.42 20.37
C PHE A 6 -2.85 -4.89 21.83
N GLY A 7 -3.03 -4.01 22.81
CA GLY A 7 -3.09 -4.36 24.25
C GLY A 7 -1.81 -4.04 25.03
N LEU A 8 -1.99 -3.56 26.26
CA LEU A 8 -0.90 -3.05 27.10
C LEU A 8 -0.16 -4.13 27.91
N ARG A 9 -0.85 -5.22 28.29
CA ARG A 9 -0.30 -6.32 29.11
C ARG A 9 -0.39 -7.70 28.43
N LYS A 10 -1.41 -7.92 27.60
CA LYS A 10 -1.61 -9.12 26.77
C LYS A 10 -2.19 -8.70 25.41
N PRO A 11 -1.94 -9.44 24.32
CA PRO A 11 -2.52 -9.14 23.02
C PRO A 11 -4.06 -9.12 23.10
N LYS A 12 -4.67 -7.97 22.78
CA LYS A 12 -6.14 -7.85 22.64
C LYS A 12 -6.64 -8.58 21.38
N LYS A 13 -5.78 -8.70 20.37
CA LYS A 13 -6.03 -9.45 19.13
C LYS A 13 -5.21 -10.72 19.17
N LYS A 14 -5.90 -11.85 19.08
CA LYS A 14 -5.29 -13.18 19.14
C LYS A 14 -4.92 -13.72 17.77
N ILE A 15 -5.67 -13.33 16.73
CA ILE A 15 -5.43 -13.72 15.34
C ILE A 15 -4.96 -12.49 14.58
N LEU A 16 -3.76 -12.57 14.00
CA LEU A 16 -3.13 -11.50 13.22
C LEU A 16 -3.57 -11.59 11.74
N GLY A 17 -2.91 -10.84 10.87
CA GLY A 17 -3.23 -10.78 9.44
C GLY A 17 -4.46 -9.94 9.16
N SER A 18 -4.44 -9.16 8.08
CA SER A 18 -5.57 -8.32 7.69
C SER A 18 -5.93 -8.39 6.22
N GLU A 19 -5.12 -9.05 5.40
CA GLU A 19 -5.38 -9.26 3.97
C GLU A 19 -5.57 -10.75 3.74
N PHE A 20 -6.49 -11.12 2.85
CA PHE A 20 -6.81 -12.53 2.58
C PHE A 20 -7.25 -12.72 1.14
N ALA A 21 -7.15 -13.96 0.67
CA ALA A 21 -7.90 -14.48 -0.46
C ALA A 21 -8.26 -15.94 -0.17
N GLY A 22 -9.44 -16.38 -0.60
CA GLY A 22 -9.95 -17.72 -0.34
C GLY A 22 -11.31 -17.95 -0.99
N GLU A 23 -11.95 -19.06 -0.67
CA GLU A 23 -13.27 -19.43 -1.17
C GLU A 23 -14.34 -19.19 -0.09
N ILE A 24 -15.53 -18.76 -0.50
CA ILE A 24 -16.69 -18.69 0.41
C ILE A 24 -17.13 -20.11 0.78
N GLU A 25 -16.93 -20.49 2.04
CA GLU A 25 -17.39 -21.79 2.56
C GLU A 25 -18.89 -21.79 2.90
N SER A 26 -19.40 -20.69 3.47
CA SER A 26 -20.81 -20.53 3.83
C SER A 26 -21.23 -19.05 3.87
N VAL A 27 -22.54 -18.80 3.73
CA VAL A 27 -23.12 -17.46 3.80
C VAL A 27 -24.28 -17.40 4.79
N GLY A 28 -24.45 -16.23 5.41
CA GLY A 28 -25.62 -15.98 6.26
C GLY A 28 -26.91 -15.91 5.45
N LYS A 29 -28.05 -16.16 6.12
CA LYS A 29 -29.38 -16.22 5.48
C LYS A 29 -29.78 -14.97 4.69
N ASP A 30 -29.24 -13.80 5.08
CA ASP A 30 -29.60 -12.50 4.50
C ASP A 30 -28.58 -12.00 3.45
N VAL A 31 -27.48 -12.76 3.25
CA VAL A 31 -26.43 -12.44 2.27
C VAL A 31 -26.95 -12.65 0.85
N LYS A 32 -26.68 -11.68 -0.03
CA LYS A 32 -27.13 -11.67 -1.43
C LYS A 32 -26.00 -11.54 -2.43
N LEU A 33 -24.86 -10.98 -2.02
CA LEU A 33 -23.74 -10.67 -2.92
C LEU A 33 -22.83 -11.87 -3.20
N PHE A 34 -22.82 -12.87 -2.32
CA PHE A 34 -21.92 -14.02 -2.40
C PHE A 34 -22.67 -15.33 -2.18
N LYS A 35 -22.09 -16.42 -2.67
CA LYS A 35 -22.54 -17.80 -2.44
C LYS A 35 -21.36 -18.72 -2.17
N LYS A 36 -21.64 -19.92 -1.65
CA LYS A 36 -20.63 -20.97 -1.48
C LYS A 36 -19.91 -21.23 -2.80
N GLY A 37 -18.58 -21.34 -2.76
CA GLY A 37 -17.74 -21.58 -3.94
C GLY A 37 -17.23 -20.32 -4.63
N ASP A 38 -17.67 -19.12 -4.25
CA ASP A 38 -17.14 -17.90 -4.84
C ASP A 38 -15.69 -17.65 -4.37
N GLU A 39 -14.78 -17.44 -5.31
CA GLU A 39 -13.41 -17.02 -5.02
C GLU A 39 -13.39 -15.52 -4.67
N VAL A 40 -12.85 -15.18 -3.51
CA VAL A 40 -12.83 -13.81 -2.98
C VAL A 40 -11.46 -13.39 -2.49
N PHE A 41 -11.26 -12.07 -2.41
CA PHE A 41 -10.11 -11.44 -1.75
C PHE A 41 -10.57 -10.20 -0.99
N GLY A 42 -9.81 -9.77 0.01
CA GLY A 42 -10.25 -8.65 0.84
C GLY A 42 -9.31 -8.19 1.93
N TYR A 43 -9.81 -7.21 2.70
CA TYR A 43 -9.07 -6.52 3.75
C TYR A 43 -9.91 -6.31 5.02
N THR A 44 -9.56 -6.96 6.12
CA THR A 44 -10.29 -6.87 7.40
C THR A 44 -10.02 -5.58 8.17
N GLY A 45 -9.10 -4.73 7.69
CA GLY A 45 -8.75 -3.50 8.38
C GLY A 45 -7.85 -3.74 9.59
N PRO A 46 -7.85 -2.80 10.57
CA PRO A 46 -7.07 -2.96 11.77
C PRO A 46 -7.55 -4.14 12.64
N SER A 47 -8.78 -4.63 12.45
CA SER A 47 -9.38 -5.71 13.26
C SER A 47 -8.55 -6.99 13.25
N GLY A 48 -7.85 -7.28 12.15
CA GLY A 48 -7.04 -8.47 12.00
C GLY A 48 -7.88 -9.70 11.65
N GLY A 49 -7.39 -10.90 11.96
CA GLY A 49 -8.13 -12.16 11.81
C GLY A 49 -7.88 -12.95 10.53
N ALA A 50 -7.02 -12.48 9.62
CA ALA A 50 -6.80 -13.15 8.33
C ALA A 50 -5.76 -14.28 8.36
N ASN A 51 -4.90 -14.34 9.40
CA ASN A 51 -4.00 -15.49 9.59
C ASN A 51 -4.78 -16.63 10.27
N ALA A 52 -5.78 -17.18 9.58
CA ALA A 52 -6.64 -18.27 10.03
C ALA A 52 -7.26 -19.00 8.84
N GLU A 53 -7.63 -20.27 9.03
CA GLU A 53 -8.31 -21.09 8.01
C GLU A 53 -9.69 -20.55 7.62
N PHE A 54 -10.39 -19.92 8.59
CA PHE A 54 -11.70 -19.31 8.38
C PHE A 54 -11.75 -17.91 8.98
N LEU A 55 -12.46 -17.01 8.29
CA LEU A 55 -12.81 -15.68 8.78
C LEU A 55 -14.24 -15.33 8.40
N SER A 56 -14.90 -14.53 9.22
CA SER A 56 -16.27 -14.06 8.95
C SER A 56 -16.27 -12.55 8.75
N LEU A 57 -16.94 -12.09 7.69
CA LEU A 57 -17.12 -10.69 7.35
C LEU A 57 -18.57 -10.44 6.93
N PRO A 58 -19.09 -9.22 7.14
CA PRO A 58 -20.36 -8.85 6.54
C PRO A 58 -20.20 -8.75 5.01
N GLU A 59 -21.28 -8.97 4.26
CA GLU A 59 -21.24 -8.94 2.78
C GLU A 59 -20.86 -7.56 2.21
N ASP A 60 -21.09 -6.49 2.99
CA ASP A 60 -20.69 -5.12 2.68
C ASP A 60 -19.31 -4.74 3.25
N GLY A 61 -18.58 -5.73 3.79
CA GLY A 61 -17.19 -5.60 4.16
C GLY A 61 -16.29 -5.35 2.94
N ARG A 62 -14.99 -5.11 3.18
CA ARG A 62 -14.00 -4.94 2.10
C ARG A 62 -13.61 -6.30 1.52
N VAL A 63 -14.56 -6.92 0.85
CA VAL A 63 -14.44 -8.22 0.17
C VAL A 63 -15.01 -8.07 -1.23
N ALA A 64 -14.34 -8.65 -2.21
CA ALA A 64 -14.78 -8.66 -3.60
C ALA A 64 -14.37 -9.98 -4.25
N SER A 65 -14.92 -10.29 -5.42
CA SER A 65 -14.49 -11.44 -6.21
C SER A 65 -13.00 -11.34 -6.54
N LYS A 66 -12.27 -12.44 -6.39
CA LYS A 66 -10.84 -12.52 -6.72
C LYS A 66 -10.62 -12.15 -8.19
N PRO A 67 -9.54 -11.42 -8.55
CA PRO A 67 -9.14 -11.30 -9.94
C PRO A 67 -8.98 -12.68 -10.57
N SER A 68 -9.56 -12.85 -11.76
CA SER A 68 -9.56 -14.14 -12.48
C SER A 68 -8.16 -14.57 -12.94
N ASN A 69 -7.24 -13.62 -13.08
CA ASN A 69 -5.86 -13.82 -13.54
C ASN A 69 -4.82 -13.87 -12.39
N MET A 70 -5.26 -14.09 -11.15
CA MET A 70 -4.38 -14.23 -9.99
C MET A 70 -4.60 -15.53 -9.23
N THR A 71 -3.52 -16.06 -8.66
CA THR A 71 -3.61 -17.10 -7.61
C THR A 71 -4.14 -16.50 -6.30
N TYR A 72 -4.50 -17.35 -5.33
CA TYR A 72 -4.90 -16.89 -4.00
C TYR A 72 -3.76 -16.15 -3.29
N GLU A 73 -2.54 -16.66 -3.39
CA GLU A 73 -1.35 -16.05 -2.82
C GLU A 73 -1.15 -14.65 -3.38
N GLU A 74 -1.24 -14.49 -4.70
CA GLU A 74 -1.11 -13.18 -5.34
C GLU A 74 -2.21 -12.24 -4.87
N ALA A 75 -3.48 -12.67 -4.97
CA ALA A 75 -4.63 -11.86 -4.60
C ALA A 75 -4.60 -11.43 -3.13
N SER A 76 -4.11 -12.25 -2.22
CA SER A 76 -3.98 -11.93 -0.79
C SER A 76 -3.04 -10.76 -0.49
N THR A 77 -2.16 -10.37 -1.43
CA THR A 77 -1.12 -9.35 -1.21
C THR A 77 -1.46 -7.96 -1.76
N VAL A 78 -2.60 -7.86 -2.41
CA VAL A 78 -3.04 -6.66 -3.14
C VAL A 78 -3.86 -5.68 -2.26
N PRO A 79 -4.84 -6.12 -1.45
CA PRO A 79 -5.88 -5.25 -0.92
C PRO A 79 -5.37 -4.01 -0.19
N PHE A 80 -4.58 -4.14 0.87
CA PHE A 80 -4.18 -3.01 1.71
C PHE A 80 -3.29 -2.03 0.95
N GLY A 81 -2.24 -2.55 0.31
CA GLY A 81 -1.23 -1.74 -0.38
C GLY A 81 -1.83 -0.96 -1.55
N ALA A 82 -2.62 -1.64 -2.39
CA ALA A 82 -3.18 -1.07 -3.59
C ALA A 82 -4.31 -0.08 -3.29
N MET A 83 -5.24 -0.42 -2.39
CA MET A 83 -6.33 0.49 -1.99
C MET A 83 -5.78 1.76 -1.34
N THR A 84 -4.78 1.61 -0.46
CA THR A 84 -4.13 2.76 0.19
C THR A 84 -3.43 3.65 -0.84
N ALA A 85 -2.66 3.07 -1.75
CA ALA A 85 -1.98 3.83 -2.80
C ALA A 85 -2.99 4.58 -3.69
N LEU A 86 -4.06 3.92 -4.12
CA LEU A 86 -5.12 4.50 -4.94
C LEU A 86 -5.79 5.69 -4.23
N ASN A 87 -6.21 5.50 -2.98
CA ASN A 87 -6.86 6.54 -2.18
C ASN A 87 -5.97 7.76 -1.96
N LEU A 88 -4.69 7.53 -1.65
CA LEU A 88 -3.74 8.62 -1.38
C LEU A 88 -3.38 9.38 -2.65
N LEU A 89 -3.19 8.69 -3.79
CA LEU A 89 -2.95 9.33 -5.08
C LEU A 89 -4.16 10.16 -5.56
N LYS A 90 -5.40 9.71 -5.30
CA LYS A 90 -6.62 10.49 -5.56
C LYS A 90 -6.58 11.86 -4.86
N LYS A 91 -5.97 11.98 -3.66
CA LYS A 91 -5.85 13.28 -2.93
C LYS A 91 -4.93 14.29 -3.61
N VAL A 92 -4.07 13.84 -4.52
CA VAL A 92 -3.18 14.70 -5.30
C VAL A 92 -3.52 14.67 -6.78
N ASN A 93 -4.61 14.03 -7.20
CA ASN A 93 -5.11 14.01 -8.59
C ASN A 93 -3.97 14.02 -9.62
N ILE A 94 -3.10 13.01 -9.58
CA ILE A 94 -1.90 12.96 -10.43
C ILE A 94 -2.33 12.94 -11.90
N GLN A 95 -1.70 13.80 -12.72
CA GLN A 95 -2.01 13.93 -14.14
C GLN A 95 -0.88 13.39 -15.00
N SER A 96 -1.21 13.03 -16.24
CA SER A 96 -0.23 12.67 -17.26
C SER A 96 0.83 13.77 -17.43
N GLY A 97 2.10 13.38 -17.58
CA GLY A 97 3.24 14.29 -17.69
C GLY A 97 3.72 14.92 -16.38
N GLN A 98 3.03 14.73 -15.25
CA GLN A 98 3.54 15.19 -13.96
C GLN A 98 4.68 14.32 -13.45
N LYS A 99 5.65 14.94 -12.77
CA LYS A 99 6.75 14.24 -12.10
C LYS A 99 6.38 13.94 -10.65
N ILE A 100 6.43 12.67 -10.26
CA ILE A 100 6.19 12.23 -8.88
C ILE A 100 7.41 11.48 -8.33
N LEU A 101 7.85 11.87 -7.14
CA LEU A 101 8.81 11.11 -6.36
C LEU A 101 8.10 10.32 -5.27
N ILE A 102 8.36 9.02 -5.18
CA ILE A 102 7.76 8.11 -4.18
C ILE A 102 8.86 7.67 -3.21
N ASN A 103 8.82 8.17 -1.97
CA ASN A 103 9.75 7.78 -0.90
C ASN A 103 9.19 6.60 -0.09
N GLY A 104 9.93 5.49 -0.07
CA GLY A 104 9.43 4.20 0.39
C GLY A 104 8.87 3.35 -0.75
N ALA A 105 9.41 3.50 -1.96
CA ALA A 105 8.87 2.97 -3.21
C ALA A 105 8.78 1.44 -3.26
N SER A 106 9.63 0.75 -2.49
CA SER A 106 9.68 -0.72 -2.49
C SER A 106 8.76 -1.38 -1.44
N GLY A 107 8.04 -0.58 -0.64
CA GLY A 107 7.12 -1.10 0.39
C GLY A 107 5.73 -1.45 -0.20
N GLY A 108 4.84 -2.00 0.62
CA GLY A 108 3.50 -2.45 0.17
C GLY A 108 2.66 -1.34 -0.48
N ILE A 109 2.66 -0.12 0.07
CA ILE A 109 1.97 1.02 -0.57
C ILE A 109 2.78 1.54 -1.77
N GLY A 110 4.11 1.57 -1.64
CA GLY A 110 5.00 2.19 -2.63
C GLY A 110 4.98 1.45 -3.97
N SER A 111 4.95 0.11 -3.93
CA SER A 111 4.98 -0.72 -5.13
C SER A 111 3.74 -0.52 -6.00
N PHE A 112 2.56 -0.38 -5.39
CA PHE A 112 1.34 -0.05 -6.12
C PHE A 112 1.29 1.44 -6.50
N ALA A 113 1.81 2.34 -5.66
CA ALA A 113 1.85 3.77 -5.99
C ALA A 113 2.67 4.07 -7.25
N ILE A 114 3.77 3.34 -7.50
CA ILE A 114 4.54 3.44 -8.74
C ILE A 114 3.64 3.07 -9.92
N GLN A 115 3.05 1.88 -9.89
CA GLN A 115 2.28 1.35 -11.02
C GLN A 115 1.05 2.20 -11.31
N LEU A 116 0.33 2.66 -10.27
CA LEU A 116 -0.83 3.54 -10.41
C LEU A 116 -0.46 4.92 -10.97
N ALA A 117 0.66 5.49 -10.52
CA ALA A 117 1.14 6.77 -11.05
C ALA A 117 1.58 6.61 -12.52
N LYS A 118 2.26 5.52 -12.88
CA LYS A 118 2.60 5.19 -14.27
C LYS A 118 1.37 4.98 -15.14
N ASN A 119 0.37 4.27 -14.65
CA ASN A 119 -0.90 4.09 -15.35
C ASN A 119 -1.65 5.41 -15.57
N SER A 120 -1.39 6.42 -14.72
CA SER A 120 -1.90 7.79 -14.89
C SER A 120 -1.07 8.66 -15.84
N GLY A 121 -0.01 8.10 -16.46
CA GLY A 121 0.88 8.81 -17.38
C GLY A 121 1.95 9.68 -16.71
N ALA A 122 2.19 9.53 -15.41
CA ALA A 122 3.22 10.29 -14.71
C ALA A 122 4.64 9.78 -15.01
N GLU A 123 5.62 10.67 -14.83
CA GLU A 123 7.04 10.31 -14.72
C GLU A 123 7.35 10.02 -13.24
N VAL A 124 7.78 8.80 -12.95
CA VAL A 124 7.89 8.28 -11.58
C VAL A 124 9.35 8.07 -11.20
N THR A 125 9.77 8.74 -10.12
CA THR A 125 11.03 8.48 -9.43
C THR A 125 10.77 7.70 -8.14
N GLY A 126 11.27 6.47 -8.06
CA GLY A 126 11.20 5.67 -6.83
C GLY A 126 12.43 5.90 -5.94
N VAL A 127 12.25 6.03 -4.63
CA VAL A 127 13.35 6.02 -3.65
C VAL A 127 13.29 4.74 -2.81
N CYS A 128 14.37 3.95 -2.85
CA CYS A 128 14.52 2.74 -2.05
C CYS A 128 15.99 2.49 -1.67
N GLY A 129 16.25 1.39 -0.95
CA GLY A 129 17.62 0.99 -0.63
C GLY A 129 18.22 0.11 -1.75
N THR A 130 19.55 0.05 -1.81
CA THR A 130 20.32 -0.66 -2.85
C THR A 130 19.77 -2.03 -3.26
N PRO A 131 19.37 -2.94 -2.34
CA PRO A 131 18.96 -4.29 -2.73
C PRO A 131 17.67 -4.35 -3.57
N ARG A 132 16.92 -3.23 -3.65
CA ARG A 132 15.57 -3.15 -4.24
C ARG A 132 15.51 -2.26 -5.48
N LEU A 133 16.64 -1.81 -6.00
CA LEU A 133 16.69 -0.93 -7.17
C LEU A 133 16.03 -1.58 -8.39
N GLU A 134 16.45 -2.79 -8.75
CA GLU A 134 15.86 -3.54 -9.88
C GLU A 134 14.39 -3.89 -9.65
N TYR A 135 14.02 -4.21 -8.41
CA TYR A 135 12.62 -4.45 -8.05
C TYR A 135 11.77 -3.21 -8.35
N VAL A 136 12.15 -2.04 -7.84
CA VAL A 136 11.41 -0.78 -8.05
C VAL A 136 11.39 -0.39 -9.53
N LYS A 137 12.50 -0.61 -10.26
CA LYS A 137 12.56 -0.36 -11.71
C LYS A 137 11.59 -1.28 -12.48
N SER A 138 11.52 -2.56 -12.11
CA SER A 138 10.59 -3.54 -12.73
C SER A 138 9.10 -3.21 -12.56
N LEU A 139 8.77 -2.35 -11.59
CA LEU A 139 7.41 -1.85 -11.38
C LEU A 139 7.05 -0.66 -12.27
N GLY A 140 8.00 -0.19 -13.10
CA GLY A 140 7.78 0.89 -14.06
C GLY A 140 8.32 2.25 -13.62
N ALA A 141 9.09 2.35 -12.53
CA ALA A 141 9.75 3.61 -12.18
C ALA A 141 10.75 4.02 -13.28
N ASP A 142 10.63 5.26 -13.77
CA ASP A 142 11.51 5.82 -14.80
C ASP A 142 12.93 6.08 -14.25
N LYS A 143 13.00 6.46 -12.97
CA LYS A 143 14.25 6.64 -12.23
C LYS A 143 14.15 5.98 -10.86
N VAL A 144 15.26 5.44 -10.38
CA VAL A 144 15.36 4.90 -9.02
C VAL A 144 16.54 5.54 -8.29
N ILE A 145 16.27 6.07 -7.11
CA ILE A 145 17.25 6.72 -6.22
C ILE A 145 17.58 5.75 -5.08
N ASP A 146 18.87 5.48 -4.91
CA ASP A 146 19.39 4.73 -3.77
C ASP A 146 19.62 5.69 -2.59
N TYR A 147 18.73 5.68 -1.59
CA TYR A 147 18.85 6.60 -0.45
C TYR A 147 20.11 6.37 0.39
N THR A 148 20.79 5.23 0.23
CA THR A 148 22.04 4.94 0.95
C THR A 148 23.24 5.65 0.34
N LYS A 149 23.12 6.09 -0.93
CA LYS A 149 24.19 6.74 -1.69
C LYS A 149 23.90 8.21 -1.94
N GLU A 150 22.63 8.55 -2.16
CA GLU A 150 22.23 9.90 -2.54
C GLU A 150 20.98 10.38 -1.79
N ASP A 151 20.95 11.69 -1.52
CA ASP A 151 19.80 12.38 -0.96
C ASP A 151 19.05 13.07 -2.09
N PHE A 152 17.84 12.60 -2.40
CA PHE A 152 17.02 13.17 -3.49
C PHE A 152 16.82 14.68 -3.34
N THR A 153 16.91 15.22 -2.11
CA THR A 153 16.75 16.65 -1.85
C THR A 153 17.94 17.52 -2.30
N LYS A 154 19.06 16.88 -2.67
CA LYS A 154 20.31 17.54 -3.11
C LYS A 154 20.59 17.40 -4.61
N SER A 155 19.77 16.65 -5.34
CA SER A 155 19.98 16.37 -6.78
C SER A 155 19.73 17.57 -7.70
N GLY A 156 19.05 18.62 -7.21
CA GLY A 156 18.57 19.73 -8.04
C GLY A 156 17.28 19.41 -8.83
N GLU A 157 16.86 18.15 -8.89
CA GLU A 157 15.61 17.76 -9.52
C GLU A 157 14.39 18.25 -8.74
N THR A 158 13.31 18.54 -9.47
CA THR A 158 12.05 19.01 -8.90
C THR A 158 10.84 18.22 -9.39
N TYR A 159 9.89 18.00 -8.48
CA TYR A 159 8.72 17.16 -8.69
C TYR A 159 7.42 17.96 -8.47
N ASP A 160 6.37 17.60 -9.20
CA ASP A 160 5.02 18.11 -8.99
C ASP A 160 4.42 17.52 -7.70
N VAL A 161 4.76 16.27 -7.39
CA VAL A 161 4.37 15.59 -6.16
C VAL A 161 5.58 14.89 -5.54
N ILE A 162 5.76 15.05 -4.24
CA ILE A 162 6.61 14.16 -3.43
C ILE A 162 5.68 13.39 -2.51
N PHE A 163 5.63 12.08 -2.67
CA PHE A 163 4.84 11.18 -1.84
C PHE A 163 5.75 10.44 -0.85
N ASP A 164 5.70 10.85 0.42
CA ASP A 164 6.45 10.24 1.51
C ASP A 164 5.56 9.27 2.30
N ILE A 165 5.74 7.98 2.03
CA ILE A 165 4.95 6.91 2.63
C ILE A 165 5.39 6.67 4.08
N LEU A 166 6.70 6.65 4.31
CA LEU A 166 7.28 6.36 5.63
C LEU A 166 7.16 7.54 6.59
N GLY A 167 6.95 8.74 6.06
CA GLY A 167 6.93 9.97 6.82
C GLY A 167 8.29 10.34 7.43
N LYS A 168 9.38 9.73 6.93
CA LYS A 168 10.74 9.90 7.46
C LYS A 168 11.43 11.14 6.91
N SER A 169 11.05 11.59 5.71
CA SER A 169 11.51 12.88 5.19
C SER A 169 10.65 14.03 5.71
N SER A 170 11.19 15.24 5.61
CA SER A 170 10.50 16.45 6.06
C SER A 170 10.25 17.39 4.89
N PHE A 171 9.09 18.05 4.93
CA PHE A 171 8.72 19.05 3.93
C PHE A 171 9.78 20.13 3.85
N ARG A 172 10.36 20.56 4.97
CA ARG A 172 11.42 21.57 4.98
C ARG A 172 12.62 21.16 4.11
N ARG A 173 13.03 19.89 4.17
CA ARG A 173 14.12 19.35 3.32
C ARG A 173 13.68 19.19 1.87
N GLY A 174 12.51 18.59 1.64
CA GLY A 174 11.99 18.34 0.30
C GLY A 174 11.40 19.56 -0.42
N LYS A 175 11.22 20.70 0.27
CA LYS A 175 10.57 21.89 -0.30
C LYS A 175 11.30 22.42 -1.52
N LYS A 176 12.64 22.34 -1.55
CA LYS A 176 13.44 22.78 -2.71
C LYS A 176 13.25 21.85 -3.91
N SER A 177 13.03 20.56 -3.68
CA SER A 177 12.72 19.55 -4.71
C SER A 177 11.26 19.54 -5.15
N LEU A 178 10.43 20.49 -4.70
CA LEU A 178 9.11 20.68 -5.29
C LEU A 178 9.16 21.78 -6.35
N LYS A 179 8.44 21.56 -7.46
CA LYS A 179 8.13 22.62 -8.42
C LYS A 179 7.27 23.72 -7.79
N LYS A 180 7.12 24.84 -8.50
CA LYS A 180 6.08 25.85 -8.19
C LYS A 180 4.73 25.11 -8.13
N ASN A 181 3.91 25.37 -7.11
CA ASN A 181 2.64 24.68 -6.88
C ASN A 181 2.73 23.18 -6.53
N GLY A 182 3.93 22.66 -6.27
CA GLY A 182 4.14 21.26 -5.93
C GLY A 182 3.54 20.86 -4.58
N ARG A 183 3.20 19.58 -4.44
CA ARG A 183 2.51 19.01 -3.28
C ARG A 183 3.36 17.95 -2.59
N TYR A 184 3.45 18.04 -1.28
CA TYR A 184 4.13 17.07 -0.43
C TYR A 184 3.09 16.22 0.30
N LEU A 185 2.90 14.98 -0.15
CA LEU A 185 1.91 14.05 0.37
C LEU A 185 2.55 13.14 1.42
N TYR A 186 1.96 13.05 2.61
CA TYR A 186 2.34 12.09 3.64
C TYR A 186 1.26 11.02 3.80
N ALA A 187 1.67 9.74 3.76
CA ALA A 187 0.84 8.62 4.24
C ALA A 187 0.96 8.44 5.76
N SER A 188 2.15 8.75 6.32
CA SER A 188 2.42 8.63 7.75
C SER A 188 2.82 9.97 8.36
N PHE A 189 2.06 10.41 9.37
CA PHE A 189 2.24 11.73 9.96
C PHE A 189 1.86 11.81 11.44
N LYS A 190 2.41 12.84 12.09
CA LYS A 190 2.11 13.24 13.47
C LYS A 190 1.55 14.67 13.47
N THR A 191 1.05 15.14 14.60
CA THR A 191 0.43 16.46 14.79
C THR A 191 1.21 17.62 14.17
N ARG A 192 2.55 17.61 14.25
CA ARG A 192 3.39 18.66 13.64
C ARG A 192 3.18 18.81 12.12
N LYS A 193 2.96 17.71 11.39
CA LYS A 193 2.73 17.75 9.94
C LYS A 193 1.31 18.22 9.61
N LEU A 194 0.32 17.95 10.47
CA LEU A 194 -1.03 18.51 10.34
C LEU A 194 -1.03 20.04 10.47
N LEU A 195 -0.33 20.57 11.49
CA LEU A 195 -0.14 22.01 11.63
C LEU A 195 0.59 22.61 10.41
N GLN A 196 1.55 21.89 9.85
CA GLN A 196 2.25 22.31 8.63
C GLN A 196 1.33 22.30 7.39
N MET A 197 0.43 21.31 7.26
CA MET A 197 -0.61 21.28 6.24
C MET A 197 -1.50 22.52 6.33
N LEU A 198 -2.05 22.83 7.52
CA LEU A 198 -2.89 24.02 7.73
C LEU A 198 -2.17 25.32 7.41
N ARG A 199 -0.90 25.44 7.81
CA ARG A 199 -0.11 26.63 7.49
C ARG A 199 0.15 26.77 6.00
N THR A 200 0.50 25.67 5.32
CA THR A 200 0.81 25.71 3.89
C THR A 200 -0.43 25.83 3.02
N SER A 201 -1.62 25.44 3.48
CA SER A 201 -2.86 25.70 2.74
C SER A 201 -3.11 27.21 2.61
N MET A 202 -2.92 27.97 3.70
CA MET A 202 -3.11 29.42 3.73
C MET A 202 -1.96 30.20 3.08
N PHE A 203 -0.71 29.76 3.21
CA PHE A 203 0.46 30.54 2.79
C PHE A 203 1.39 29.79 1.84
N GLY A 204 1.92 30.51 0.85
CA GLY A 204 2.86 30.00 -0.13
C GLY A 204 2.21 29.12 -1.20
N ASN A 205 3.00 28.76 -2.20
CA ASN A 205 2.56 28.00 -3.37
C ASN A 205 2.75 26.48 -3.22
N LYS A 206 3.68 26.03 -2.38
CA LYS A 206 3.94 24.60 -2.14
C LYS A 206 3.12 24.11 -0.96
N LYS A 207 2.37 23.02 -1.15
CA LYS A 207 1.39 22.54 -0.17
C LYS A 207 1.84 21.23 0.47
N VAL A 208 1.55 21.07 1.77
CA VAL A 208 1.63 19.77 2.46
C VAL A 208 0.23 19.18 2.51
N ILE A 209 0.11 17.88 2.25
CA ILE A 209 -1.12 17.11 2.35
C ILE A 209 -0.83 15.93 3.27
N CYS A 210 -1.58 15.80 4.35
CA CYS A 210 -1.58 14.63 5.22
C CYS A 210 -2.87 13.88 4.94
N ALA A 211 -2.77 12.67 4.42
CA ALA A 211 -3.93 11.91 3.98
C ALA A 211 -3.95 10.52 4.63
N ILE A 212 -5.15 10.10 5.03
CA ILE A 212 -5.45 8.76 5.53
C ILE A 212 -6.28 8.07 4.46
N SER A 213 -6.03 6.79 4.23
CA SER A 213 -6.89 5.99 3.36
C SER A 213 -8.23 5.74 4.03
N MET A 214 -9.30 5.83 3.24
CA MET A 214 -10.65 5.41 3.65
C MET A 214 -11.05 4.29 2.72
N ASP A 215 -10.54 3.09 3.00
CA ASP A 215 -10.68 1.92 2.15
C ASP A 215 -12.16 1.49 2.11
N LYS A 216 -12.73 1.42 0.90
CA LYS A 216 -14.09 0.92 0.63
C LYS A 216 -14.09 -0.19 -0.41
N THR A 217 -15.17 -0.95 -0.48
CA THR A 217 -15.32 -2.07 -1.42
C THR A 217 -15.18 -1.62 -2.88
N GLU A 218 -15.62 -0.41 -3.23
CA GLU A 218 -15.47 0.13 -4.59
C GLU A 218 -14.00 0.33 -4.99
N ASP A 219 -13.12 0.66 -4.04
CA ASP A 219 -11.69 0.74 -4.34
C ASP A 219 -11.12 -0.65 -4.63
N LEU A 220 -11.58 -1.69 -3.94
CA LEU A 220 -11.14 -3.06 -4.17
C LEU A 220 -11.60 -3.57 -5.55
N ILE A 221 -12.82 -3.23 -5.96
CA ILE A 221 -13.35 -3.51 -7.31
C ILE A 221 -12.51 -2.79 -8.38
N ALA A 222 -12.22 -1.49 -8.20
CA ALA A 222 -11.37 -0.76 -9.14
C ALA A 222 -9.94 -1.35 -9.23
N ILE A 223 -9.40 -1.83 -8.10
CA ILE A 223 -8.11 -2.53 -8.08
C ILE A 223 -8.19 -3.87 -8.83
N LYS A 224 -9.27 -4.64 -8.66
CA LYS A 224 -9.51 -5.87 -9.42
C LYS A 224 -9.47 -5.60 -10.93
N GLU A 225 -10.19 -4.58 -11.40
CA GLU A 225 -10.21 -4.22 -12.83
C GLU A 225 -8.82 -3.86 -13.36
N LEU A 226 -8.03 -3.11 -12.58
CA LEU A 226 -6.65 -2.75 -12.97
C LEU A 226 -5.73 -3.96 -13.03
N VAL A 227 -5.91 -4.94 -12.13
CA VAL A 227 -5.18 -6.20 -12.15
C VAL A 227 -5.58 -7.05 -13.36
N GLU A 228 -6.87 -7.21 -13.62
CA GLU A 228 -7.38 -8.00 -14.76
C GLU A 228 -6.97 -7.38 -16.10
N ALA A 229 -6.88 -6.05 -16.17
CA ALA A 229 -6.36 -5.32 -17.32
C ALA A 229 -4.81 -5.31 -17.44
N GLY A 230 -4.10 -5.98 -16.52
CA GLY A 230 -2.63 -6.05 -16.51
C GLY A 230 -1.93 -4.72 -16.24
N LYS A 231 -2.64 -3.73 -15.68
CA LYS A 231 -2.10 -2.39 -15.39
C LYS A 231 -1.30 -2.34 -14.09
N ILE A 232 -1.65 -3.20 -13.14
CA ILE A 232 -0.91 -3.39 -11.90
C ILE A 232 -0.74 -4.88 -11.63
N ARG A 233 0.36 -5.23 -10.98
CA ARG A 233 0.68 -6.60 -10.56
C ARG A 233 1.31 -6.61 -9.18
N THR A 234 1.28 -7.77 -8.53
CA THR A 234 2.05 -8.05 -7.32
C THR A 234 3.32 -8.84 -7.66
N ILE A 235 4.26 -8.87 -6.73
CA ILE A 235 5.42 -9.77 -6.77
C ILE A 235 5.49 -10.42 -5.40
N ILE A 236 5.42 -11.75 -5.36
CA ILE A 236 5.68 -12.53 -4.16
C ILE A 236 7.19 -12.75 -4.05
N ASP A 237 7.74 -12.38 -2.91
CA ASP A 237 9.15 -12.61 -2.58
C ASP A 237 9.33 -13.99 -1.94
N LYS A 238 8.44 -14.31 -0.98
CA LYS A 238 8.42 -15.59 -0.27
C LYS A 238 7.01 -15.96 0.15
N SER A 239 6.75 -17.25 0.13
CA SER A 239 5.57 -17.87 0.73
C SER A 239 6.02 -18.74 1.91
N TYR A 240 5.22 -18.74 2.98
CA TYR A 240 5.44 -19.54 4.18
C TYR A 240 4.12 -20.23 4.51
N PRO A 241 4.13 -21.54 4.83
CA PRO A 241 2.93 -22.18 5.38
C PRO A 241 2.57 -21.56 6.74
N MET A 242 1.31 -21.69 7.17
CA MET A 242 0.80 -21.06 8.39
C MET A 242 1.55 -21.49 9.66
N GLU A 243 2.05 -22.72 9.70
CA GLU A 243 2.91 -23.24 10.76
C GLU A 243 4.20 -22.43 10.91
N GLN A 244 4.64 -21.79 9.82
CA GLN A 244 5.83 -20.94 9.74
C GLN A 244 5.52 -19.44 9.80
N ALA A 245 4.33 -19.05 10.29
CA ALA A 245 3.95 -17.64 10.42
C ALA A 245 4.97 -16.83 11.26
N ALA A 246 5.58 -17.44 12.28
CA ALA A 246 6.61 -16.79 13.08
C ALA A 246 7.89 -16.50 12.29
N GLU A 247 8.37 -17.43 11.45
CA GLU A 247 9.50 -17.16 10.54
C GLU A 247 9.13 -16.12 9.48
N ALA A 248 7.90 -16.14 8.95
CA ALA A 248 7.42 -15.15 8.00
C ALA A 248 7.50 -13.73 8.58
N HIS A 249 7.03 -13.54 9.82
CA HIS A 249 7.15 -12.27 10.55
C HIS A 249 8.62 -11.89 10.79
N SER A 250 9.45 -12.83 11.24
CA SER A 250 10.89 -12.59 11.47
C SER A 250 11.62 -12.20 10.19
N TYR A 251 11.27 -12.79 9.05
CA TYR A 251 11.81 -12.42 7.74
C TYR A 251 11.37 -11.02 7.33
N PHE A 252 10.09 -10.70 7.49
CA PHE A 252 9.54 -9.38 7.20
C PHE A 252 10.24 -8.28 8.01
N GLU A 253 10.48 -8.50 9.30
CA GLU A 253 11.11 -7.54 10.20
C GLU A 253 12.57 -7.22 9.87
N LYS A 254 13.28 -8.13 9.19
CA LYS A 254 14.64 -7.84 8.67
C LYS A 254 14.62 -6.72 7.62
N GLY A 255 13.47 -6.40 7.03
CA GLY A 255 13.33 -5.32 6.05
C GLY A 255 14.09 -5.56 4.75
N LEU A 256 14.38 -6.83 4.43
CA LEU A 256 15.14 -7.25 3.25
C LEU A 256 14.24 -7.69 2.09
N LYS A 257 12.92 -7.82 2.33
CA LYS A 257 11.98 -8.34 1.35
C LYS A 257 11.94 -7.55 0.03
N LYS A 258 11.73 -8.25 -1.08
CA LYS A 258 11.57 -7.71 -2.45
C LYS A 258 10.18 -8.07 -3.01
N GLY A 259 9.16 -7.38 -2.51
CA GLY A 259 7.76 -7.71 -2.81
C GLY A 259 7.02 -8.10 -1.54
N SER A 260 6.02 -8.96 -1.70
CA SER A 260 5.13 -9.40 -0.64
C SER A 260 5.60 -10.72 -0.02
N VAL A 261 5.31 -10.89 1.26
CA VAL A 261 5.52 -12.15 1.98
C VAL A 261 4.14 -12.71 2.27
N VAL A 262 3.88 -13.93 1.82
CA VAL A 262 2.55 -14.56 1.91
C VAL A 262 2.59 -15.66 2.95
N ILE A 263 1.52 -15.76 3.71
CA ILE A 263 1.23 -16.94 4.53
C ILE A 263 0.23 -17.79 3.76
N THR A 264 0.57 -19.04 3.48
CA THR A 264 -0.28 -20.00 2.77
C THR A 264 -0.97 -20.91 3.77
N LEU A 265 -2.19 -21.33 3.42
CA LEU A 265 -2.96 -22.32 4.16
C LEU A 265 -3.10 -23.53 3.23
N ASP A 266 -2.87 -24.72 3.75
CA ASP A 266 -3.12 -25.93 2.98
C ASP A 266 -4.63 -26.09 2.81
N HIS A 267 -5.05 -26.54 1.62
CA HIS A 267 -6.45 -26.90 1.39
C HIS A 267 -6.77 -28.16 2.20
N LEU A 268 -7.65 -28.04 3.20
CA LEU A 268 -8.27 -29.18 3.90
C LEU A 268 -9.31 -29.87 3.03
#